data_AF-A0A6L7CT19-F1
#
_entry.id   AF-A0A6L7CT19-F1
#
_cell.length_a   1.000
_cell.length_b   1.000
_cell.length_c   1.000
_cell.angle_alpha   90.00
_cell.angle_beta   90.00
_cell.angle_gamma   90.00
#
_symmetry.space_group_name_H-M   'P 1'
#
loop_
_entity.id
_entity.type
_entity.pdbx_description
1 polymer ?
#
loop_
_entity_poly.entity_id
_entity_poly.type
_entity_poly.pdbx_seq_one_letter_code
_entity_poly.pdbx_strand_id
1 'polypeptide(L)'
;NDRALSLNLSIPLERWLPRSRVSYQMTSQKDRPTQHEMRLDGSLLDDGRLSYSLEQSLDDDNNHNSSLNASYRSPYGTFSAGYSYGNDSSQYNYGVTGGVVIHPHGVTLSQYLGNAFALIDANGASGVRIQNYPGIATDPFGYAVVPYLTTYQENRLSVDTTQLPDNVDLEQTTQFVVPNRGAMVAARFNANIG
;
A
#
# COMPACT_ATOMS: atom_id res chain seq x y z
N ASN A 1 39.92 2.74 5.92
CA ASN A 1 39.46 2.44 4.54
C ASN A 1 38.51 1.27 4.60
N ASP A 2 37.25 1.58 4.79
CA ASP A 2 36.19 0.58 4.91
C ASP A 2 35.80 0.18 3.50
N ARG A 3 35.80 -1.13 3.25
CA ARG A 3 35.43 -1.71 1.96
C ARG A 3 34.27 -2.64 2.23
N ALA A 4 33.22 -2.51 1.44
CA ALA A 4 32.09 -3.41 1.43
C ALA A 4 31.87 -3.91 0.00
N LEU A 5 31.59 -5.20 -0.13
CA LEU A 5 31.17 -5.85 -1.36
C LEU A 5 29.77 -6.40 -1.12
N SER A 6 28.81 -6.03 -1.97
CA SER A 6 27.47 -6.58 -1.93
C SER A 6 27.11 -7.24 -3.26
N LEU A 7 26.44 -8.39 -3.16
CA LEU A 7 25.86 -9.13 -4.28
C LEU A 7 24.37 -9.28 -4.00
N ASN A 8 23.52 -8.95 -4.97
CA ASN A 8 22.07 -9.09 -4.86
C ASN A 8 21.54 -9.85 -6.06
N LEU A 9 20.83 -10.94 -5.79
CA LEU A 9 20.14 -11.76 -6.77
C LEU A 9 18.64 -11.72 -6.46
N SER A 10 17.80 -11.40 -7.44
CA SER A 10 16.34 -11.46 -7.25
C SER A 10 15.68 -12.27 -8.36
N ILE A 11 14.79 -13.16 -7.94
CA ILE A 11 14.07 -14.09 -8.81
C ILE A 11 12.56 -13.88 -8.57
N PRO A 12 11.80 -13.47 -9.59
CA PRO A 12 10.34 -13.40 -9.49
C PRO A 12 9.77 -14.82 -9.38
N LEU A 13 8.85 -15.04 -8.43
CA LEU A 13 8.16 -16.31 -8.21
C LEU A 13 6.76 -16.36 -8.82
N GLU A 14 6.45 -15.45 -9.76
CA GLU A 14 5.11 -15.25 -10.33
C GLU A 14 4.45 -16.54 -10.87
N ARG A 15 5.25 -17.51 -11.33
CA ARG A 15 4.74 -18.81 -11.81
C ARG A 15 4.19 -19.72 -10.71
N TRP A 16 4.62 -19.53 -9.46
CA TRP A 16 4.27 -20.38 -8.33
C TRP A 16 3.42 -19.63 -7.30
N LEU A 17 3.76 -18.37 -7.06
CA LEU A 17 3.08 -17.45 -6.17
C LEU A 17 2.87 -16.12 -6.91
N PRO A 18 1.61 -15.78 -7.27
CA PRO A 18 1.31 -14.52 -7.94
C PRO A 18 1.82 -13.33 -7.12
N ARG A 19 2.49 -12.38 -7.80
CA ARG A 19 3.02 -11.14 -7.19
C ARG A 19 4.00 -11.38 -6.04
N SER A 20 4.78 -12.46 -6.12
CA SER A 20 5.84 -12.77 -5.15
C SER A 20 7.23 -12.78 -5.80
N ARG A 21 8.25 -12.47 -5.00
CA ARG A 21 9.66 -12.52 -5.40
C ARG A 21 10.51 -13.04 -4.27
N VAL A 22 11.57 -13.76 -4.62
CA VAL A 22 12.66 -14.07 -3.69
C VAL A 22 13.85 -13.20 -4.05
N SER A 23 14.56 -12.73 -3.04
CA SER A 23 15.85 -12.09 -3.17
C SER A 23 16.84 -12.69 -2.20
N TYR A 24 18.08 -12.75 -2.66
CA TYR A 24 19.22 -13.18 -1.89
C TYR A 24 20.28 -12.09 -1.97
N GLN A 25 20.73 -11.62 -0.82
CA GLN A 25 21.75 -10.60 -0.71
C GLN A 25 22.91 -11.12 0.14
N MET A 26 24.13 -10.97 -0.37
CA MET A 26 25.36 -11.25 0.37
C MET A 26 26.12 -9.95 0.54
N THR A 27 26.47 -9.61 1.77
CA THR A 27 27.25 -8.40 2.10
C THR A 27 28.47 -8.80 2.89
N SER A 28 29.66 -8.52 2.34
CA SER A 28 30.94 -8.73 3.01
C SER A 28 31.60 -7.37 3.27
N GLN A 29 31.94 -7.09 4.53
CA GLN A 29 32.57 -5.83 4.94
C GLN A 29 33.88 -6.12 5.66
N LYS A 30 34.86 -5.24 5.47
CA LYS A 30 36.12 -5.32 6.20
C LYS A 30 35.86 -5.22 7.71
N ASP A 31 36.46 -6.14 8.48
CA ASP A 31 36.35 -6.21 9.94
C ASP A 31 34.92 -6.52 10.46
N ARG A 32 34.05 -7.11 9.62
CA ARG A 32 32.74 -7.63 10.02
C ARG A 32 32.44 -9.00 9.39
N PRO A 33 31.61 -9.83 10.05
CA PRO A 33 31.13 -11.09 9.50
C PRO A 33 30.43 -10.90 8.15
N THR A 34 30.56 -11.88 7.26
CA THR A 34 29.80 -11.86 6.01
C THR A 34 28.33 -12.14 6.32
N GLN A 35 27.44 -11.29 5.84
CA GLN A 35 26.01 -11.41 6.06
C GLN A 35 25.34 -11.98 4.81
N HIS A 36 24.49 -12.98 5.01
CA HIS A 36 23.66 -13.61 4.00
C HIS A 36 22.19 -13.38 4.35
N GLU A 37 21.47 -12.66 3.50
CA GLU A 37 20.05 -12.34 3.66
C GLU A 37 19.24 -13.03 2.56
N MET A 38 18.19 -13.75 2.95
CA MET A 38 17.16 -14.27 2.07
C MET A 38 15.85 -13.56 2.40
N ARG A 39 15.21 -12.96 1.40
CA ARG A 39 13.92 -12.26 1.57
C ARG A 39 12.90 -12.78 0.56
N LEU A 40 11.72 -13.14 1.03
CA LEU A 40 10.54 -13.49 0.26
C LEU A 40 9.48 -12.42 0.48
N ASP A 41 9.16 -11.66 -0.56
CA ASP A 41 8.12 -10.64 -0.52
C ASP A 41 6.97 -11.02 -1.45
N GLY A 42 5.75 -10.65 -1.09
CA GLY A 42 4.62 -10.76 -1.99
C GLY A 42 3.41 -9.95 -1.58
N SER A 43 2.38 -9.97 -2.44
CA SER A 43 1.09 -9.33 -2.17
C SER A 43 -0.07 -10.30 -2.42
N LEU A 44 -1.02 -10.32 -1.50
CA LEU A 44 -2.27 -11.08 -1.55
C LEU A 44 -3.46 -10.13 -1.79
N LEU A 45 -4.63 -10.74 -2.04
CA LEU A 45 -5.88 -10.10 -2.48
C LEU A 45 -5.81 -9.60 -3.92
N ASP A 46 -6.97 -9.48 -4.55
CA ASP A 46 -7.08 -9.17 -5.99
C ASP A 46 -6.39 -7.84 -6.34
N ASP A 47 -6.45 -6.86 -5.44
CA ASP A 47 -5.87 -5.52 -5.56
C ASP A 47 -4.48 -5.38 -4.92
N GLY A 48 -3.92 -6.46 -4.34
CA GLY A 48 -2.60 -6.43 -3.70
C GLY A 48 -2.57 -5.64 -2.39
N ARG A 49 -3.72 -5.37 -1.76
CA ARG A 49 -3.79 -4.55 -0.53
C ARG A 49 -3.19 -5.19 0.71
N LEU A 50 -2.88 -6.50 0.68
CA LEU A 50 -2.16 -7.19 1.76
C LEU A 50 -0.76 -7.54 1.26
N SER A 51 0.25 -6.85 1.75
CA SER A 51 1.66 -7.16 1.49
C SER A 51 2.23 -7.99 2.62
N TYR A 52 3.11 -8.93 2.30
CA TYR A 52 3.87 -9.71 3.28
C TYR A 52 5.34 -9.79 2.86
N SER A 53 6.22 -9.88 3.84
CA SER A 53 7.66 -10.05 3.67
C SER A 53 8.19 -10.98 4.75
N LEU A 54 8.89 -12.03 4.36
CA LEU A 54 9.63 -12.90 5.25
C LEU A 54 11.12 -12.75 4.93
N GLU A 55 11.92 -12.47 5.93
CA GLU A 55 13.35 -12.27 5.79
C GLU A 55 14.09 -13.17 6.78
N GLN A 56 15.19 -13.74 6.33
CA GLN A 56 16.11 -14.49 7.16
C GLN A 56 17.54 -14.06 6.83
N SER A 57 18.22 -13.52 7.82
CA SER A 57 19.60 -13.10 7.78
C SER A 57 20.44 -13.99 8.68
N LEU A 58 21.61 -14.37 8.20
CA LEU A 58 22.59 -15.20 8.89
C LEU A 58 23.96 -14.56 8.67
N ASP A 59 24.83 -14.59 9.67
CA ASP A 59 26.22 -14.19 9.50
C ASP A 59 27.21 -15.27 9.97
N ASP A 60 28.48 -15.12 9.58
CA ASP A 60 29.55 -16.06 9.88
C ASP A 60 29.86 -16.20 11.40
N ASP A 61 29.40 -15.25 12.22
CA ASP A 61 29.55 -15.26 13.69
C ASP A 61 28.37 -15.99 14.38
N ASN A 62 27.58 -16.75 13.61
CA ASN A 62 26.46 -17.53 14.09
C ASN A 62 25.32 -16.67 14.67
N ASN A 63 25.24 -15.40 14.24
CA ASN A 63 24.09 -14.55 14.49
C ASN A 63 23.05 -14.75 13.40
N HIS A 64 21.80 -14.93 13.83
CA HIS A 64 20.67 -15.09 12.95
C HIS A 64 19.61 -14.05 13.29
N ASN A 65 18.92 -13.55 12.28
CA ASN A 65 17.77 -12.68 12.44
C ASN A 65 16.70 -13.11 11.45
N SER A 66 15.53 -13.45 11.93
CA SER A 66 14.37 -13.76 11.12
C SER A 66 13.32 -12.70 11.37
N SER A 67 12.79 -12.10 10.31
CA SER A 67 11.71 -11.12 10.41
C SER A 67 10.54 -11.47 9.50
N LEU A 68 9.33 -11.25 10.01
CA LEU A 68 8.08 -11.42 9.29
C LEU A 68 7.32 -10.12 9.42
N ASN A 69 7.00 -9.48 8.30
CA ASN A 69 6.18 -8.27 8.28
C ASN A 69 4.98 -8.49 7.37
N ALA A 70 3.85 -7.93 7.78
CA ALA A 70 2.62 -7.88 7.04
C ALA A 70 2.07 -6.46 7.07
N SER A 71 1.54 -5.99 5.94
CA SER A 71 0.91 -4.68 5.83
C SER A 71 -0.39 -4.79 5.06
N TYR A 72 -1.47 -4.26 5.64
CA TYR A 72 -2.81 -4.27 5.08
C TYR A 72 -3.29 -2.84 4.83
N ARG A 73 -3.57 -2.52 3.57
CA ARG A 73 -4.15 -1.24 3.14
C ARG A 73 -5.67 -1.34 3.13
N SER A 74 -6.30 -0.67 4.07
CA SER A 74 -7.75 -0.50 4.19
C SER A 74 -8.17 0.84 3.58
N PRO A 75 -9.46 1.03 3.22
CA PRO A 75 -9.96 2.34 2.82
C PRO A 75 -9.74 3.42 3.89
N TYR A 76 -9.75 3.00 5.15
CA TYR A 76 -9.69 3.88 6.32
C TYR A 76 -8.26 4.08 6.87
N GLY A 77 -7.24 3.43 6.31
CA GLY A 77 -5.88 3.48 6.83
C GLY A 77 -5.04 2.26 6.46
N THR A 78 -3.74 2.31 6.76
CA THR A 78 -2.81 1.20 6.59
C THR A 78 -2.43 0.63 7.95
N PHE A 79 -2.60 -0.68 8.09
CA PHE A 79 -2.21 -1.44 9.27
C PHE A 79 -0.92 -2.19 8.95
N SER A 80 0.03 -2.19 9.86
CA SER A 80 1.29 -2.92 9.73
C SER A 80 1.53 -3.72 11.00
N ALA A 81 1.96 -4.97 10.84
CA ALA A 81 2.40 -5.83 11.92
C ALA A 81 3.71 -6.48 11.51
N GLY A 82 4.65 -6.56 12.44
CA GLY A 82 5.98 -7.12 12.22
C GLY A 82 6.42 -7.90 13.44
N TYR A 83 7.14 -8.97 13.21
CA TYR A 83 7.80 -9.75 14.23
C TYR A 83 9.21 -10.05 13.77
N SER A 84 10.20 -9.70 14.57
CA SER A 84 11.59 -10.04 14.31
C SER A 84 12.18 -10.75 15.51
N TYR A 85 12.95 -11.79 15.26
CA TYR A 85 13.64 -12.57 16.27
C TYR A 85 15.08 -12.81 15.84
N GLY A 86 16.02 -12.48 16.71
CA GLY A 86 17.43 -12.83 16.54
C GLY A 86 18.05 -13.37 17.83
N ASN A 87 19.38 -13.53 17.83
CA ASN A 87 20.10 -14.22 18.90
C ASN A 87 19.78 -13.71 20.32
N ASP A 88 19.72 -12.39 20.49
CA ASP A 88 19.61 -11.78 21.82
C ASP A 88 18.28 -11.05 22.07
N SER A 89 17.42 -10.93 21.05
CA SER A 89 16.17 -10.18 21.19
C SER A 89 15.06 -10.63 20.26
N SER A 90 13.83 -10.50 20.74
CA SER A 90 12.62 -10.51 19.93
C SER A 90 11.99 -9.13 19.97
N GLN A 91 11.44 -8.69 18.84
CA GLN A 91 10.72 -7.43 18.73
C GLN A 91 9.40 -7.68 18.01
N TYR A 92 8.35 -7.10 18.57
CA TYR A 92 7.02 -7.09 17.97
C TYR A 92 6.69 -5.64 17.64
N ASN A 93 6.36 -5.40 16.38
CA ASN A 93 6.03 -4.09 15.86
C ASN A 93 4.59 -4.12 15.36
N TYR A 94 3.82 -3.12 15.72
CA TYR A 94 2.49 -2.92 15.17
C TYR A 94 2.27 -1.42 14.99
N GLY A 95 1.56 -1.06 13.93
CA GLY A 95 1.39 0.33 13.55
C GLY A 95 0.12 0.51 12.75
N VAL A 96 -0.49 1.68 12.92
CA VAL A 96 -1.62 2.12 12.10
C VAL A 96 -1.27 3.51 11.60
N THR A 97 -1.34 3.70 10.29
CA THR A 97 -1.07 4.99 9.65
C THR A 97 -2.24 5.33 8.74
N GLY A 98 -2.77 6.54 8.87
CA GLY A 98 -3.87 7.01 8.04
C GLY A 98 -4.02 8.52 8.13
N GLY A 99 -5.04 9.03 7.47
CA GLY A 99 -5.44 10.43 7.52
C GLY A 99 -6.93 10.57 7.84
N VAL A 100 -7.30 11.72 8.38
CA VAL A 100 -8.69 12.10 8.63
C VAL A 100 -8.97 13.35 7.81
N VAL A 101 -9.98 13.29 6.94
CA VAL A 101 -10.41 14.43 6.13
C VAL A 101 -11.75 14.92 6.65
N ILE A 102 -11.79 16.20 7.02
CA ILE A 102 -13.01 16.89 7.42
C ILE A 102 -13.47 17.72 6.22
N HIS A 103 -14.69 17.47 5.75
CA HIS A 103 -15.27 18.11 4.58
C HIS A 103 -16.74 18.50 4.83
N PRO A 104 -17.38 19.30 3.96
CA PRO A 104 -18.75 19.80 4.20
C PRO A 104 -19.82 18.71 4.42
N HIS A 105 -19.53 17.47 4.02
CA HIS A 105 -20.46 16.34 4.14
C HIS A 105 -20.14 15.39 5.30
N GLY A 106 -19.09 15.66 6.09
CA GLY A 106 -18.75 14.85 7.25
C GLY A 106 -17.24 14.64 7.43
N VAL A 107 -16.92 13.45 7.95
CA VAL A 107 -15.54 13.03 8.22
C VAL A 107 -15.32 11.70 7.51
N THR A 108 -14.28 11.65 6.66
CA THR A 108 -13.88 10.42 5.97
C THR A 108 -12.46 10.06 6.40
N LEU A 109 -12.29 8.79 6.78
CA LEU A 109 -10.98 8.22 7.08
C LEU A 109 -10.29 7.82 5.78
N SER A 110 -8.96 7.87 5.79
CA SER A 110 -8.16 7.70 4.59
C SER A 110 -6.84 7.01 4.90
N GLN A 111 -6.22 6.48 3.85
CA GLN A 111 -4.80 6.14 3.91
C GLN A 111 -3.96 7.42 4.11
N TYR A 112 -2.65 7.26 4.36
CA TYR A 112 -1.75 8.39 4.57
C TYR A 112 -1.86 9.43 3.44
N LEU A 113 -2.12 10.68 3.80
CA LEU A 113 -2.35 11.76 2.84
C LEU A 113 -1.05 12.37 2.35
N GLY A 114 -0.91 12.48 1.03
CA GLY A 114 0.16 13.21 0.38
C GLY A 114 -0.10 14.71 0.30
N ASN A 115 0.79 15.41 -0.41
CA ASN A 115 0.71 16.87 -0.58
C ASN A 115 -0.52 17.36 -1.36
N ALA A 116 -1.13 16.51 -2.18
CA ALA A 116 -2.37 16.80 -2.88
C ALA A 116 -3.19 15.51 -2.93
N PHE A 117 -4.49 15.61 -2.68
CA PHE A 117 -5.38 14.46 -2.56
C PHE A 117 -6.77 14.80 -3.12
N ALA A 118 -7.53 13.77 -3.52
CA ALA A 118 -8.91 13.96 -3.96
C ALA A 118 -9.89 13.38 -2.94
N LEU A 119 -10.99 14.09 -2.72
CA LEU A 119 -12.19 13.56 -2.09
C LEU A 119 -13.12 13.07 -3.21
N ILE A 120 -13.40 11.77 -3.21
CA ILE A 120 -14.39 11.15 -4.08
C ILE A 120 -15.75 11.26 -3.40
N ASP A 121 -16.74 11.75 -4.14
CA ASP A 121 -18.15 11.71 -3.76
C ASP A 121 -18.89 10.83 -4.77
N ALA A 122 -19.30 9.64 -4.35
CA ALA A 122 -20.05 8.69 -5.17
C ALA A 122 -21.56 8.76 -4.88
N ASN A 123 -22.09 9.91 -4.44
CA ASN A 123 -23.52 10.14 -4.24
C ASN A 123 -24.20 9.07 -3.34
N GLY A 124 -23.50 8.64 -2.28
CA GLY A 124 -24.00 7.61 -1.35
C GLY A 124 -23.70 6.16 -1.75
N ALA A 125 -23.09 5.89 -2.91
CA ALA A 125 -22.72 4.53 -3.29
C ALA A 125 -21.51 4.03 -2.49
N SER A 126 -21.73 3.00 -1.66
CA SER A 126 -20.70 2.38 -0.83
C SER A 126 -19.93 1.28 -1.56
N GLY A 127 -18.68 1.03 -1.17
CA GLY A 127 -17.87 -0.07 -1.72
C GLY A 127 -17.36 0.14 -3.14
N VAL A 128 -17.52 1.34 -3.71
CA VAL A 128 -17.04 1.70 -5.05
C VAL A 128 -15.52 1.84 -5.01
N ARG A 129 -14.81 0.98 -5.74
CA ARG A 129 -13.33 0.97 -5.80
C ARG A 129 -12.80 1.93 -6.84
N ILE A 130 -11.64 2.52 -6.58
CA ILE A 130 -10.95 3.40 -7.53
C ILE A 130 -9.79 2.64 -8.18
N GLN A 131 -9.73 2.64 -9.51
CA GLN A 131 -8.65 2.02 -10.29
C GLN A 131 -7.29 2.60 -9.90
N ASN A 132 -6.26 1.75 -9.92
CA ASN A 132 -4.87 2.09 -9.58
C ASN A 132 -4.62 2.50 -8.12
N TYR A 133 -5.63 2.43 -7.24
CA TYR A 133 -5.49 2.72 -5.81
C TYR A 133 -5.89 1.51 -4.95
N PRO A 134 -4.94 0.60 -4.66
CA PRO A 134 -5.18 -0.58 -3.83
C PRO A 134 -5.80 -0.25 -2.47
N GLY A 135 -6.84 -1.00 -2.10
CA GLY A 135 -7.54 -0.83 -0.83
C GLY A 135 -8.35 0.46 -0.71
N ILE A 136 -8.47 1.30 -1.74
CA ILE A 136 -9.35 2.48 -1.71
C ILE A 136 -10.75 2.08 -2.20
N ALA A 137 -11.74 2.29 -1.36
CA ALA A 137 -13.15 2.12 -1.67
C ALA A 137 -13.98 3.18 -0.95
N THR A 138 -15.17 3.50 -1.46
CA THR A 138 -16.10 4.41 -0.78
C THR A 138 -16.61 3.81 0.52
N ASP A 139 -16.70 4.67 1.53
CA ASP A 139 -17.25 4.39 2.84
C ASP A 139 -18.78 4.17 2.76
N PRO A 140 -19.44 3.78 3.87
CA PRO A 140 -20.90 3.60 3.89
C PRO A 140 -21.71 4.86 3.55
N PHE A 141 -21.09 6.03 3.57
CA PHE A 141 -21.70 7.32 3.20
C PHE A 141 -21.43 7.70 1.74
N GLY A 142 -20.67 6.90 1.00
CA GLY A 142 -20.32 7.12 -0.40
C GLY A 142 -19.10 7.99 -0.64
N TYR A 143 -18.25 8.20 0.37
CA TYR A 143 -17.03 9.01 0.25
C TYR A 143 -15.77 8.15 0.26
N ALA A 144 -14.80 8.49 -0.57
CA ALA A 144 -13.46 7.91 -0.51
C ALA A 144 -12.42 9.01 -0.61
N VAL A 145 -11.21 8.77 -0.12
CA VAL A 145 -10.10 9.71 -0.30
C VAL A 145 -8.99 9.04 -1.08
N VAL A 146 -8.63 9.66 -2.21
CA VAL A 146 -7.47 9.28 -2.99
C VAL A 146 -6.25 9.97 -2.38
N PRO A 147 -5.32 9.23 -1.76
CA PRO A 147 -4.32 9.80 -0.86
C PRO A 147 -3.25 10.65 -1.55
N TYR A 148 -2.99 10.42 -2.84
CA TYR A 148 -1.95 11.14 -3.57
C TYR A 148 -2.37 11.46 -5.00
N LEU A 149 -2.08 12.68 -5.41
CA LEU A 149 -2.21 13.19 -6.76
C LEU A 149 -0.94 13.94 -7.15
N THR A 150 -0.65 13.95 -8.44
CA THR A 150 0.46 14.71 -9.01
C THR A 150 0.04 16.18 -9.15
N THR A 151 0.71 17.08 -8.43
CA THR A 151 0.42 18.52 -8.47
C THR A 151 0.73 19.12 -9.84
N TYR A 152 -0.08 20.08 -10.29
CA TYR A 152 0.06 20.77 -11.57
C TYR A 152 -0.01 19.85 -12.80
N GLN A 153 -0.53 18.64 -12.64
CA GLN A 153 -0.76 17.69 -13.73
C GLN A 153 -2.19 17.19 -13.69
N GLU A 154 -2.69 16.76 -14.85
CA GLU A 154 -3.98 16.09 -14.93
C GLU A 154 -3.86 14.68 -14.32
N ASN A 155 -4.72 14.40 -13.33
CA ASN A 155 -4.82 13.11 -12.70
C ASN A 155 -6.16 12.50 -13.10
N ARG A 156 -6.09 11.33 -13.73
CA ARG A 156 -7.26 10.53 -14.12
C ARG A 156 -7.70 9.67 -12.94
N LEU A 157 -8.88 9.95 -12.41
CA LEU A 157 -9.53 9.18 -11.36
C LEU A 157 -10.62 8.34 -12.00
N SER A 158 -10.50 7.02 -11.96
CA SER A 158 -11.46 6.12 -12.58
C SER A 158 -11.97 5.11 -11.58
N VAL A 159 -13.27 4.82 -11.63
CA VAL A 159 -13.88 3.75 -10.84
C VAL A 159 -13.55 2.40 -11.48
N ASP A 160 -13.32 1.40 -10.65
CA ASP A 160 -13.17 0.02 -11.10
C ASP A 160 -14.55 -0.61 -11.35
N THR A 161 -14.98 -0.57 -12.61
CA THR A 161 -16.27 -1.12 -13.03
C THR A 161 -16.34 -2.65 -12.96
N THR A 162 -15.20 -3.34 -12.82
CA THR A 162 -15.18 -4.81 -12.74
C THR A 162 -15.55 -5.35 -11.37
N GLN A 163 -15.50 -4.49 -10.35
CA GLN A 163 -15.79 -4.81 -8.96
C GLN A 163 -16.82 -3.84 -8.36
N LEU A 164 -17.70 -3.30 -9.21
CA LEU A 164 -18.84 -2.52 -8.76
C LEU A 164 -19.83 -3.42 -7.99
N PRO A 165 -20.45 -2.91 -6.91
CA PRO A 165 -21.60 -3.57 -6.31
C PRO A 165 -22.72 -3.76 -7.33
N ASP A 166 -23.42 -4.89 -7.29
CA ASP A 166 -24.48 -5.25 -8.25
C ASP A 166 -25.63 -4.22 -8.32
N ASN A 167 -25.81 -3.45 -7.26
CA ASN A 167 -26.87 -2.44 -7.10
C ASN A 167 -26.40 -1.00 -7.40
N VAL A 168 -25.23 -0.82 -8.03
CA VAL A 168 -24.65 0.49 -8.32
C VAL A 168 -24.31 0.61 -9.80
N ASP A 169 -24.91 1.61 -10.44
CA ASP A 169 -24.56 2.04 -11.80
C ASP A 169 -23.97 3.46 -11.78
N LEU A 170 -23.08 3.78 -12.71
CA LEU A 170 -22.36 5.05 -12.76
C LEU A 170 -22.50 5.71 -14.12
N GLU A 171 -23.04 6.93 -14.16
CA GLU A 171 -23.15 7.71 -15.40
C GLU A 171 -21.76 8.07 -15.96
N GLN A 172 -20.82 8.36 -15.06
CA GLN A 172 -19.45 8.69 -15.36
C GLN A 172 -18.54 7.80 -14.54
N THR A 173 -17.66 7.06 -15.21
CA THR A 173 -16.69 6.16 -14.57
C THR A 173 -15.31 6.76 -14.45
N THR A 174 -15.10 7.96 -15.00
CA THR A 174 -13.80 8.65 -15.01
C THR A 174 -14.00 10.15 -14.78
N GLN A 175 -13.16 10.73 -13.92
CA GLN A 175 -13.02 12.16 -13.68
C GLN A 175 -11.56 12.59 -13.84
N PHE A 176 -11.35 13.83 -14.28
CA PHE A 176 -10.02 14.43 -14.41
C PHE A 176 -9.89 15.60 -13.47
N VAL A 177 -8.80 15.64 -12.71
CA VAL A 177 -8.54 16.72 -11.74
C VAL A 177 -7.10 17.23 -11.86
N VAL A 178 -6.91 18.54 -11.71
CA VAL A 178 -5.60 19.20 -11.73
C VAL A 178 -5.37 19.90 -10.40
N PRO A 179 -4.73 19.26 -9.41
CA PRO A 179 -4.56 19.83 -8.08
C PRO A 179 -3.35 20.77 -8.01
N ASN A 180 -3.48 21.84 -7.24
CA ASN A 180 -2.34 22.63 -6.78
C ASN A 180 -1.63 21.92 -5.61
N ARG A 181 -0.41 22.36 -5.26
CA ARG A 181 0.28 21.87 -4.06
C ARG A 181 -0.53 22.23 -2.80
N GLY A 182 -0.80 21.24 -1.95
CA GLY A 182 -1.62 21.40 -0.74
C GLY A 182 -3.13 21.35 -1.01
N ALA A 183 -3.57 21.11 -2.25
CA ALA A 183 -4.99 21.15 -2.59
C ALA A 183 -5.68 19.82 -2.27
N MET A 184 -6.88 19.95 -1.69
CA MET A 184 -7.91 18.93 -1.72
C MET A 184 -8.86 19.24 -2.88
N VAL A 185 -8.96 18.32 -3.85
CA VAL A 185 -9.89 18.45 -4.98
C VAL A 185 -11.08 17.52 -4.78
N ALA A 186 -12.29 17.98 -5.11
CA ALA A 186 -13.48 17.13 -5.08
C ALA A 186 -13.68 16.50 -6.48
N ALA A 187 -13.86 15.18 -6.52
CA ALA A 187 -14.20 14.44 -7.73
C ALA A 187 -15.55 13.73 -7.51
N ARG A 188 -16.58 14.21 -8.19
CA ARG A 188 -17.95 13.70 -8.02
C ARG A 188 -18.25 12.64 -9.08
N PHE A 189 -18.76 11.51 -8.65
CA PHE A 189 -19.23 10.42 -9.48
C PHE A 189 -20.73 10.27 -9.24
N ASN A 190 -21.54 10.49 -10.29
CA ASN A 190 -22.98 10.29 -10.20
C ASN A 190 -23.26 8.79 -10.22
N ALA A 191 -23.38 8.20 -9.04
CA ALA A 191 -23.84 6.84 -8.86
C ALA A 191 -25.36 6.80 -8.70
N ASN A 192 -25.99 5.87 -9.41
CA ASN A 192 -27.38 5.48 -9.28
C ASN A 192 -27.43 4.15 -8.52
N ILE A 193 -28.17 4.13 -7.42
CA ILE A 193 -28.37 2.93 -6.60
C ILE A 193 -29.73 2.34 -6.97
N GLY A 194 -29.78 1.11 -7.49
CA GLY A 194 -30.98 0.48 -8.05
C GLY A 194 -31.11 -0.99 -7.72
#